data_AF-T0YEU8-F1
#
_entry.id   AF-T0YEU8-F1
#
_cell.length_a   1.000
_cell.length_b   1.000
_cell.length_c   1.000
_cell.angle_alpha   90.00
_cell.angle_beta   90.00
_cell.angle_gamma   90.00
#
_symmetry.space_group_name_H-M   'P 1'
#
loop_
_entity.id
_entity.type
_entity.pdbx_description
1 polymer ?
#
loop_
_entity_poly.entity_id
_entity_poly.type
_entity_poly.pdbx_seq_one_letter_code
_entity_poly.pdbx_strand_id
1 'polypeptide(L)'
;ARVNIDCHVQFENNLYSAPHGLVHSEVELRATDRAVEILFQGERVASHPRSYGKGDYHTDPQHLPEAHRHHLEWTPSRLIRWGESIGPSVGLLITKILEDRPHPEQGYRSCLGLMSLGRQYTDERLEAAAARAVAIGAKSFRSVKSILEKGLDQQPLPAADTRTLPP
;
A
#
# COMPACT_ATOMS: atom_id res chain seq x y z
N ALA A 1 -7.96 16.61 -2.24
CA ALA A 1 -7.30 15.33 -1.90
C ALA A 1 -6.11 15.61 -0.99
N ARG A 2 -5.56 14.61 -0.29
CA ARG A 2 -4.37 14.80 0.56
C ARG A 2 -3.23 13.91 0.06
N VAL A 3 -2.04 14.47 -0.06
CA VAL A 3 -0.83 13.71 -0.46
C VAL A 3 -0.43 12.81 0.70
N ASN A 4 -0.28 11.52 0.42
CA ASN A 4 0.05 10.52 1.42
C ASN A 4 1.57 10.35 1.56
N ILE A 5 2.02 9.59 2.56
CA ILE A 5 3.44 9.39 2.87
C ILE A 5 4.24 8.74 1.74
N ASP A 6 3.56 7.99 0.87
CA ASP A 6 4.12 7.41 -0.34
C ASP A 6 4.25 8.42 -1.49
N CYS A 7 4.02 9.71 -1.22
CA CYS A 7 3.97 10.82 -2.18
C CYS A 7 2.83 10.71 -3.19
N HIS A 8 1.77 9.94 -2.93
CA HIS A 8 0.66 9.79 -3.87
C HIS A 8 -0.65 10.39 -3.36
N VAL A 9 -1.49 10.79 -4.31
CA VAL A 9 -2.91 11.09 -4.13
C VAL A 9 -3.74 10.03 -4.85
N GLN A 10 -4.93 9.75 -4.32
CA GLN A 10 -5.85 8.79 -4.91
C GLN A 10 -6.95 9.50 -5.70
N PHE A 11 -7.16 9.09 -6.95
CA PHE A 11 -8.28 9.51 -7.79
C PHE A 11 -8.84 8.28 -8.53
N GLU A 12 -10.16 8.06 -8.45
CA GLU A 12 -10.86 6.95 -9.10
C GLU A 12 -10.22 5.55 -8.95
N ASN A 13 -9.69 5.26 -7.75
CA ASN A 13 -8.98 4.01 -7.41
C ASN A 13 -7.54 3.89 -7.96
N ASN A 14 -7.03 4.89 -8.66
CA ASN A 14 -5.64 4.95 -9.12
C ASN A 14 -4.84 5.97 -8.30
N LEU A 15 -3.52 5.82 -8.31
CA LEU A 15 -2.59 6.61 -7.53
C LEU A 15 -1.69 7.43 -8.44
N TYR A 16 -1.54 8.70 -8.11
CA TYR A 16 -0.77 9.67 -8.89
C TYR A 16 0.23 10.35 -7.97
N SER A 17 1.51 10.36 -8.33
CA SER A 17 2.53 10.96 -7.46
C SER A 17 2.48 12.49 -7.50
N ALA A 18 2.75 13.12 -6.36
CA ALA A 18 2.97 14.55 -6.19
C ALA A 18 4.35 14.76 -5.55
N PRO A 19 4.99 15.93 -5.76
CA PRO A 19 6.30 16.22 -5.17
C PRO A 19 6.35 15.91 -3.66
N HIS A 20 7.40 15.20 -3.21
CA HIS A 20 7.58 14.80 -1.81
C HIS A 20 7.43 15.95 -0.80
N GLY A 21 7.82 17.18 -1.17
CA GLY A 21 7.66 18.35 -0.30
C GLY A 21 6.20 18.67 0.07
N LEU A 22 5.23 18.05 -0.62
CA LEU A 22 3.79 18.21 -0.39
C LEU A 22 3.18 17.06 0.41
N VAL A 23 3.98 16.11 0.92
CA VAL A 23 3.47 15.04 1.79
C VAL A 23 2.69 15.64 2.96
N HIS A 24 1.51 15.07 3.25
CA HIS A 24 0.50 15.56 4.20
C HIS A 24 -0.24 16.86 3.81
N SER A 25 0.15 17.54 2.74
CA SER A 25 -0.55 18.73 2.24
C SER A 25 -1.86 18.38 1.54
N GLU A 26 -2.83 19.30 1.61
CA GLU A 26 -4.05 19.24 0.81
C GLU A 26 -3.81 19.85 -0.56
N VAL A 27 -4.32 19.16 -1.58
CA VAL A 27 -4.17 19.52 -2.99
C VAL A 27 -5.50 19.40 -3.71
N GLU A 28 -5.67 20.19 -4.75
CA GLU A 28 -6.79 20.13 -5.66
C GLU A 28 -6.48 19.15 -6.79
N LEU A 29 -7.49 18.40 -7.21
CA LEU A 29 -7.37 17.49 -8.36
C LEU A 29 -8.26 18.03 -9.47
N ARG A 30 -7.65 18.29 -10.62
CA ARG A 30 -8.37 18.57 -11.86
C ARG A 30 -8.20 17.37 -12.78
N ALA A 31 -9.30 16.72 -13.13
CA ALA A 31 -9.30 15.58 -14.03
C ALA A 31 -9.97 15.94 -15.36
N THR A 32 -9.32 15.56 -16.45
CA THR A 32 -9.88 15.58 -17.82
C THR A 32 -10.09 14.16 -18.30
N ASP A 33 -10.50 13.99 -19.56
CA ASP A 33 -10.56 12.68 -20.22
C ASP A 33 -9.18 12.01 -20.35
N ARG A 34 -8.10 12.79 -20.36
CA ARG A 34 -6.74 12.29 -20.64
C ARG A 34 -5.77 12.40 -19.48
N ALA A 35 -6.02 13.30 -18.53
CA ALA A 35 -5.04 13.59 -17.49
C ALA A 35 -5.68 13.81 -16.12
N VAL A 36 -4.89 13.54 -15.09
CA VAL A 36 -5.12 13.97 -13.72
C VAL A 36 -4.03 14.97 -13.37
N GLU A 37 -4.43 16.20 -13.11
CA GLU A 37 -3.58 17.29 -12.68
C GLU A 37 -3.71 17.47 -11.17
N ILE A 38 -2.58 17.67 -10.51
CA ILE A 38 -2.49 17.95 -9.08
C ILE A 38 -2.09 19.41 -8.94
N LEU A 39 -2.90 20.18 -8.22
CA LEU A 39 -2.68 21.59 -7.97
C LEU A 39 -2.46 21.83 -6.48
N PHE A 40 -1.49 22.65 -6.14
CA PHE A 40 -1.25 23.13 -4.79
C PHE A 40 -1.33 24.64 -4.80
N GLN A 41 -2.23 25.21 -4.00
CA GLN A 41 -2.44 26.67 -3.93
C GLN A 41 -2.74 27.33 -5.29
N GLY A 42 -3.51 26.63 -6.15
CA GLY A 42 -3.86 27.11 -7.49
C GLY A 42 -2.80 26.88 -8.57
N GLU A 43 -1.60 26.44 -8.22
CA GLU A 43 -0.53 26.12 -9.17
C GLU A 43 -0.47 24.62 -9.47
N ARG A 44 -0.32 24.25 -10.74
CA ARG A 44 -0.18 22.85 -11.14
C ARG A 44 1.22 22.34 -10.81
N VAL A 45 1.29 21.40 -9.87
CA VAL A 45 2.54 20.80 -9.38
C VAL A 45 2.85 19.44 -10.00
N ALA A 46 1.85 18.76 -10.56
CA ALA A 46 2.02 17.50 -11.29
C ALA A 46 0.91 17.28 -12.33
N SER A 47 1.20 16.49 -13.36
CA SER A 47 0.21 16.03 -14.34
C SER A 47 0.57 14.62 -14.79
N HIS A 48 -0.41 13.72 -14.79
CA HIS A 48 -0.23 12.33 -15.16
C HIS A 48 -1.31 11.90 -16.17
N PRO A 49 -1.02 10.96 -17.09
CA PRO A 49 -2.05 10.32 -17.88
C PRO A 49 -3.10 9.69 -16.99
N ARG A 50 -4.39 9.93 -17.26
CA ARG A 50 -5.48 9.34 -16.50
C ARG A 50 -5.59 7.85 -16.81
N SER A 51 -5.54 7.01 -15.78
CA SER A 51 -5.95 5.61 -15.88
C SER A 51 -7.40 5.42 -15.46
N TYR A 52 -8.11 4.61 -16.24
CA TYR A 52 -9.45 4.08 -15.95
C TYR A 52 -9.41 2.66 -15.36
N GLY A 53 -8.20 2.11 -15.16
CA GLY A 53 -7.95 0.85 -14.48
C GLY A 53 -8.23 0.93 -12.97
N LYS A 54 -7.79 -0.08 -12.22
CA LYS A 54 -7.99 -0.14 -10.77
C LYS A 54 -6.70 -0.50 -10.06
N GLY A 55 -6.19 0.46 -9.29
CA GLY A 55 -5.01 0.27 -8.44
C GLY A 55 -3.69 0.53 -9.15
N ASP A 56 -3.72 1.22 -10.28
CA ASP A 56 -2.50 1.61 -11.00
C ASP A 56 -1.76 2.71 -10.25
N TYR A 57 -0.42 2.67 -10.32
CA TYR A 57 0.47 3.71 -9.81
C TYR A 57 1.07 4.46 -11.00
N HIS A 58 0.80 5.75 -11.06
CA HIS A 58 1.44 6.70 -11.95
C HIS A 58 2.45 7.50 -11.15
N THR A 59 3.68 7.02 -11.15
CA THR A 59 4.77 7.59 -10.37
C THR A 59 5.79 8.25 -11.28
N ASP A 60 5.94 9.57 -11.12
CA ASP A 60 7.16 10.27 -11.53
C ASP A 60 8.26 10.04 -10.47
N PRO A 61 9.42 9.45 -10.84
CA PRO A 61 10.54 9.25 -9.92
C PRO A 61 11.06 10.55 -9.27
N GLN A 62 10.92 11.71 -9.93
CA GLN A 62 11.34 13.01 -9.38
C GLN A 62 10.46 13.47 -8.22
N HIS A 63 9.26 12.92 -8.09
CA HIS A 63 8.37 13.21 -6.97
C HIS A 63 8.73 12.43 -5.71
N LEU A 64 9.47 11.32 -5.84
CA LEU A 64 9.86 10.51 -4.70
C LEU A 64 11.00 11.19 -3.92
N PRO A 65 11.08 10.99 -2.59
CA PRO A 65 12.22 11.44 -1.82
C PRO A 65 13.50 10.78 -2.33
N GLU A 66 14.59 11.54 -2.28
CA GLU A 66 15.92 10.99 -2.50
C GLU A 66 16.22 9.93 -1.43
N ALA A 67 16.82 8.80 -1.82
CA ALA A 67 16.99 7.60 -0.99
C ALA A 67 17.67 7.83 0.39
N HIS A 68 18.28 8.98 0.61
CA HIS A 68 18.89 9.35 1.90
C HIS A 68 17.94 10.07 2.87
N ARG A 69 16.76 10.55 2.42
CA ARG A 69 15.83 11.38 3.21
C ARG A 69 14.75 10.59 3.98
N HIS A 70 14.70 9.27 3.86
CA HIS A 70 13.71 8.38 4.52
C HIS A 70 13.77 8.31 6.05
N HIS A 71 14.61 9.11 6.70
CA HIS A 71 14.93 8.99 8.12
C HIS A 71 13.85 9.50 9.08
N LEU A 72 12.77 10.14 8.60
CA LEU A 72 12.01 11.00 9.50
C LEU A 72 10.78 10.36 10.18
N GLU A 73 10.11 9.33 9.63
CA GLU A 73 8.96 8.72 10.34
C GLU A 73 8.79 7.19 10.17
N TRP A 74 8.89 6.64 8.95
CA TRP A 74 8.63 5.23 8.67
C TRP A 74 9.67 4.61 7.71
N THR A 75 10.41 3.62 8.21
CA THR A 75 11.38 2.84 7.41
C THR A 75 10.86 1.43 7.14
N PRO A 76 11.32 0.74 6.07
CA PRO A 76 10.94 -0.64 5.78
C PRO A 76 11.18 -1.56 6.98
N SER A 77 12.35 -1.44 7.62
CA SER A 77 12.72 -2.21 8.81
C SER A 77 11.77 -1.97 9.98
N ARG A 78 11.27 -0.74 10.18
CA ARG A 78 10.31 -0.43 11.25
C ARG A 78 8.94 -1.06 11.00
N LEU A 79 8.47 -1.03 9.76
CA LEU A 79 7.21 -1.66 9.36
C LEU A 79 7.28 -3.18 9.53
N ILE A 80 8.40 -3.80 9.12
CA ILE A 80 8.63 -5.24 9.27
C ILE A 80 8.65 -5.61 10.75
N ARG A 81 9.44 -4.91 11.58
CA ARG A 81 9.50 -5.17 13.03
C ARG A 81 8.14 -5.02 13.71
N TRP A 82 7.34 -4.03 13.30
CA TRP A 82 5.98 -3.91 13.81
C TRP A 82 5.14 -5.13 13.41
N GLY A 83 5.20 -5.58 12.16
CA GLY A 83 4.49 -6.78 11.74
C GLY A 83 4.91 -8.02 12.51
N GLU A 84 6.21 -8.22 12.70
CA GLU A 84 6.77 -9.31 13.50
C GLU A 84 6.33 -9.27 14.97
N SER A 85 6.06 -8.08 15.52
CA SER A 85 5.53 -7.94 16.88
C SER A 85 4.08 -8.40 17.02
N ILE A 86 3.32 -8.43 15.92
CA ILE A 86 1.97 -9.04 15.86
C ILE A 86 2.10 -10.55 15.63
N GLY A 87 2.92 -10.94 14.66
CA GLY A 87 3.14 -12.34 14.33
C GLY A 87 3.96 -12.55 13.05
N PRO A 88 4.46 -13.79 12.84
CA PRO A 88 5.35 -14.09 11.72
C PRO A 88 4.70 -13.89 10.35
N SER A 89 3.39 -14.15 10.21
CA SER A 89 2.69 -14.00 8.94
C SER A 89 2.44 -12.55 8.58
N VAL A 90 2.15 -11.68 9.57
CA VAL A 90 2.06 -10.23 9.34
C VAL A 90 3.42 -9.67 8.91
N GLY A 91 4.50 -10.03 9.61
CA GLY A 91 5.87 -9.64 9.22
C GLY A 91 6.19 -10.06 7.79
N LEU A 92 5.95 -11.33 7.45
CA LEU A 92 6.17 -11.86 6.10
C LEU A 92 5.33 -11.15 5.03
N LEU A 93 4.06 -10.84 5.34
CA LEU A 93 3.20 -10.13 4.41
C LEU A 93 3.70 -8.70 4.13
N ILE A 94 4.14 -7.98 5.17
CA ILE A 94 4.71 -6.64 5.03
C ILE A 94 5.98 -6.69 4.17
N THR A 95 6.90 -7.61 4.45
CA THR A 95 8.10 -7.80 3.64
C THR A 95 7.75 -8.03 2.18
N LYS A 96 6.82 -8.96 1.90
CA LYS A 96 6.33 -9.22 0.53
C LYS A 96 5.70 -8.01 -0.13
N ILE A 97 4.94 -7.18 0.61
CA ILE A 97 4.33 -5.96 0.07
C ILE A 97 5.39 -4.95 -0.36
N LEU A 98 6.47 -4.81 0.41
CA LEU A 98 7.54 -3.85 0.15
C LEU A 98 8.47 -4.32 -0.99
N GLU A 99 8.74 -5.62 -1.08
CA GLU A 99 9.62 -6.22 -2.10
C GLU A 99 8.96 -6.39 -3.48
N ASP A 100 7.63 -6.55 -3.54
CA ASP A 100 6.88 -6.78 -4.79
C ASP A 100 6.73 -5.49 -5.64
N ARG A 101 7.17 -4.34 -5.12
CA ARG A 101 7.02 -3.02 -5.76
C ARG A 101 8.37 -2.48 -6.23
N PRO A 102 8.42 -1.76 -7.37
CA PRO A 102 9.65 -1.10 -7.84
C PRO A 102 10.24 -0.11 -6.82
N HIS A 103 9.37 0.48 -6.00
CA HIS A 103 9.70 1.47 -4.98
C HIS A 103 9.01 1.09 -3.66
N PRO A 104 9.76 0.86 -2.55
CA PRO A 104 9.20 0.47 -1.26
C PRO A 104 8.11 1.41 -0.74
N GLU A 105 8.20 2.70 -1.07
CA GLU A 105 7.28 3.76 -0.67
C GLU A 105 5.85 3.43 -1.12
N GLN A 106 5.70 2.83 -2.31
CA GLN A 106 4.39 2.41 -2.83
C GLN A 106 3.70 1.37 -1.95
N GLY A 107 4.48 0.59 -1.19
CA GLY A 107 4.00 -0.39 -0.22
C GLY A 107 3.61 0.21 1.13
N TYR A 108 4.08 1.43 1.47
CA TYR A 108 3.89 2.02 2.80
C TYR A 108 2.41 2.24 3.12
N ARG A 109 1.63 2.71 2.14
CA ARG A 109 0.19 2.91 2.33
C ARG A 109 -0.54 1.61 2.65
N SER A 110 -0.12 0.49 2.05
CA SER A 110 -0.66 -0.84 2.38
C SER A 110 -0.26 -1.26 3.78
N CYS A 111 1.00 -1.05 4.18
CA CYS A 111 1.50 -1.39 5.53
C CYS A 111 0.78 -0.57 6.62
N LEU A 112 0.62 0.74 6.43
CA LEU A 112 -0.14 1.60 7.35
C LEU A 112 -1.62 1.21 7.41
N GLY A 113 -2.19 0.72 6.29
CA GLY A 113 -3.51 0.11 6.26
C GLY A 113 -3.60 -1.10 7.18
N LEU A 114 -2.61 -2.01 7.13
CA LEU A 114 -2.52 -3.15 8.03
C LEU A 114 -2.39 -2.72 9.50
N MET A 115 -1.61 -1.69 9.80
CA MET A 115 -1.54 -1.10 11.16
C MET A 115 -2.89 -0.58 11.64
N SER A 116 -3.69 0.00 10.74
CA SER A 116 -5.04 0.43 11.07
C SER A 116 -5.97 -0.74 11.37
N LEU A 117 -5.82 -1.87 10.67
CA LEU A 117 -6.57 -3.10 10.97
C LEU A 117 -6.18 -3.69 12.32
N GLY A 118 -4.90 -3.67 12.70
CA GLY A 118 -4.45 -4.13 14.02
C GLY A 118 -5.00 -3.30 15.18
N ARG A 119 -5.48 -2.07 14.92
CA ARG A 119 -6.23 -1.29 15.93
C ARG A 119 -7.72 -1.64 15.99
N GLN A 120 -8.26 -2.29 14.97
CA GLN A 120 -9.69 -2.65 14.85
C GLN A 120 -9.96 -4.11 15.21
N TYR A 121 -8.99 -4.98 14.95
CA TYR A 121 -9.05 -6.42 15.16
C TYR A 121 -7.94 -6.84 16.12
N THR A 122 -8.11 -7.96 16.80
CA THR A 122 -7.07 -8.50 17.68
C THR A 122 -5.88 -9.00 16.88
N ASP A 123 -4.72 -9.07 17.53
CA ASP A 123 -3.47 -9.51 16.94
C ASP A 123 -3.59 -10.94 16.38
N GLU A 124 -4.33 -11.82 17.06
CA GLU A 124 -4.58 -13.19 16.61
C GLU A 124 -5.38 -13.23 15.30
N ARG A 125 -6.42 -12.38 15.19
CA ARG A 125 -7.23 -12.30 13.97
C ARG A 125 -6.43 -11.73 12.82
N LEU A 126 -5.61 -10.71 13.08
CA LEU A 126 -4.77 -10.10 12.05
C LEU A 126 -3.70 -11.09 11.55
N GLU A 127 -3.06 -11.83 12.45
CA GLU A 127 -2.09 -12.87 12.12
C GLU A 127 -2.72 -14.00 11.31
N ALA A 128 -3.89 -14.51 11.72
CA ALA A 128 -4.62 -15.54 10.97
C ALA A 128 -5.06 -15.04 9.57
N ALA A 129 -5.48 -13.78 9.47
CA ALA A 129 -5.83 -13.18 8.20
C ALA A 129 -4.61 -13.02 7.28
N ALA A 130 -3.46 -12.61 7.83
CA ALA A 130 -2.21 -12.50 7.10
C ALA A 130 -1.71 -13.88 6.64
N ALA A 131 -1.77 -14.90 7.50
CA ALA A 131 -1.42 -16.28 7.15
C ALA A 131 -2.25 -16.78 5.97
N ARG A 132 -3.57 -16.55 6.00
CA ARG A 132 -4.46 -16.89 4.88
C ARG A 132 -4.10 -16.12 3.62
N ALA A 133 -3.88 -14.81 3.71
CA ALA A 133 -3.50 -13.99 2.56
C ALA A 133 -2.21 -14.49 1.91
N VAL A 134 -1.19 -14.82 2.72
CA VAL A 134 0.06 -15.40 2.24
C VAL A 134 -0.16 -16.77 1.58
N ALA A 135 -0.99 -17.64 2.17
CA ALA A 135 -1.27 -18.98 1.63
C ALA A 135 -1.93 -18.93 0.25
N ILE A 136 -2.78 -17.93 -0.01
CA ILE A 136 -3.43 -17.74 -1.33
C ILE A 136 -2.61 -16.85 -2.27
N GLY A 137 -1.39 -16.46 -1.90
CA GLY A 137 -0.53 -15.57 -2.70
C GLY A 137 -0.98 -14.11 -2.76
N ALA A 138 -1.93 -13.69 -1.92
CA ALA A 138 -2.39 -12.31 -1.86
C ALA A 138 -1.42 -11.43 -1.06
N LYS A 139 -0.95 -10.34 -1.69
CA LYS A 139 0.01 -9.39 -1.11
C LYS A 139 -0.60 -7.98 -0.99
N SER A 140 -1.81 -7.86 -0.47
CA SER A 140 -2.47 -6.55 -0.40
C SER A 140 -3.34 -6.36 0.83
N PHE A 141 -3.34 -5.13 1.34
CA PHE A 141 -4.22 -4.67 2.41
C PHE A 141 -5.70 -5.01 2.13
N ARG A 142 -6.17 -4.82 0.89
CA ARG A 142 -7.56 -5.11 0.51
C ARG A 142 -7.94 -6.57 0.72
N SER A 143 -7.01 -7.49 0.47
CA SER A 143 -7.24 -8.92 0.66
C SER A 143 -7.37 -9.26 2.13
N VAL A 144 -6.44 -8.77 2.97
CA VAL A 144 -6.50 -8.95 4.43
C VAL A 144 -7.77 -8.34 5.02
N LYS A 145 -8.12 -7.12 4.60
CA LYS A 145 -9.37 -6.46 5.00
C LYS A 145 -10.59 -7.32 4.64
N SER A 146 -10.67 -7.81 3.40
CA SER A 146 -11.79 -8.68 2.99
C SER A 146 -11.81 -10.02 3.74
N ILE A 147 -10.67 -10.57 4.12
CA ILE A 147 -10.58 -11.81 4.91
C ILE A 147 -11.18 -11.57 6.31
N LEU A 148 -10.77 -10.48 6.98
CA LEU A 148 -11.25 -10.11 8.30
C LEU A 148 -12.74 -9.76 8.33
N GLU A 149 -13.22 -8.99 7.35
CA GLU A 149 -14.63 -8.58 7.24
C GLU A 149 -15.55 -9.78 7.01
N LYS A 150 -15.08 -10.80 6.28
CA LYS A 150 -15.85 -12.03 5.99
C LYS A 150 -15.63 -13.14 7.02
N GLY A 151 -14.82 -12.90 8.06
CA GLY A 151 -14.49 -13.91 9.07
C GLY A 151 -13.72 -15.12 8.52
N LEU A 152 -13.07 -14.99 7.37
CA LEU A 152 -12.32 -16.10 6.76
C LEU A 152 -11.08 -16.45 7.59
N ASP A 153 -10.56 -15.51 8.38
CA ASP A 153 -9.47 -15.75 9.34
C ASP A 153 -9.78 -16.84 10.36
N GLN A 154 -11.06 -17.14 10.60
CA GLN A 154 -11.51 -18.17 11.55
C GLN A 154 -11.75 -19.54 10.91
N GLN A 155 -11.59 -19.64 9.59
CA GLN A 155 -11.77 -20.89 8.86
C GLN A 155 -10.42 -21.63 8.71
N PRO A 156 -10.42 -22.95 8.42
CA PRO A 156 -9.20 -23.67 8.09
C PRO A 156 -8.46 -23.01 6.92
N LEU A 157 -7.13 -22.92 7.01
CA LEU A 157 -6.31 -22.37 5.94
C LEU A 157 -6.57 -23.16 4.64
N PRO A 158 -6.68 -22.48 3.50
CA PRO A 158 -6.78 -23.18 2.23
C PRO A 158 -5.48 -23.97 2.05
N ALA A 159 -5.60 -25.23 1.61
CA ALA A 159 -4.42 -26.00 1.23
C ALA A 159 -3.62 -25.16 0.22
N ALA A 160 -2.35 -24.92 0.50
CA ALA A 160 -1.50 -24.19 -0.42
C ALA A 160 -1.55 -24.92 -1.77
N ASP A 161 -2.05 -24.26 -2.81
CA ASP A 161 -1.98 -24.78 -4.17
C ASP A 161 -0.50 -24.82 -4.54
N THR A 162 0.14 -25.96 -4.27
CA THR A 162 1.41 -26.33 -4.84
C THR A 162 1.16 -26.57 -6.32
N ARG A 163 1.04 -25.49 -7.10
CA ARG A 163 1.19 -25.54 -8.55
C ARG A 163 2.63 -25.99 -8.83
N THR A 164 2.78 -27.30 -8.86
CA THR A 164 3.90 -28.03 -9.44
C THR A 164 4.03 -27.52 -10.88
N LEU A 165 5.10 -26.77 -11.14
CA LEU A 165 5.54 -26.53 -12.51
C LEU A 165 5.90 -27.91 -13.11
N PRO A 166 5.37 -28.28 -14.28
CA PRO A 166 5.83 -29.48 -14.96
C PRO A 166 7.29 -29.29 -15.44
N PRO A 167 8.06 -30.38 -15.58
CA PRO A 167 9.45 -30.35 -16.00
C PRO A 167 9.66 -29.84 -17.44
#